data_AF-A0A959GX67-F1
#
_entry.id   AF-A0A959GX67-F1
#
_cell.length_a   1.000
_cell.length_b   1.000
_cell.length_c   1.000
_cell.angle_alpha   90.00
_cell.angle_beta   90.00
_cell.angle_gamma   90.00
#
_symmetry.space_group_name_H-M   'P 1'
#
loop_
_entity.id
_entity.type
_entity.pdbx_description
1 polymer ?
#
loop_
_entity_poly.entity_id
_entity_poly.type
_entity_poly.pdbx_seq_one_letter_code
_entity_poly.pdbx_strand_id
1 'polypeptide(L)' 'MPQYTFDRGERLKSRKVIGQLFKDGKSFAQYPLRLVYLPVPERRSTFPVQFTVSVPKKKFPSAVHRNRIRRQV' A
#
# COMPACT_ATOMS: atom_id res chain seq x y z
N MET A 1 -13.89 -12.75 -18.79
CA MET A 1 -14.23 -11.69 -17.83
C MET A 1 -12.93 -11.04 -17.38
N PRO A 2 -12.76 -9.70 -17.46
CA PRO A 2 -11.56 -9.05 -16.96
C PRO A 2 -11.45 -9.24 -15.44
N GLN A 3 -10.27 -9.65 -14.97
CA GLN A 3 -10.00 -9.88 -13.56
C GLN A 3 -9.54 -8.58 -12.92
N TYR A 4 -10.39 -7.96 -12.08
CA TYR A 4 -10.06 -6.73 -11.36
C TYR A 4 -9.11 -7.02 -10.19
N THR A 5 -7.84 -7.25 -10.51
CA THR A 5 -6.79 -7.51 -9.52
C THR A 5 -5.52 -6.75 -9.86
N PHE A 6 -4.81 -6.27 -8.85
CA PHE A 6 -3.53 -5.60 -9.03
C PHE A 6 -2.46 -6.52 -9.62
N ASP A 7 -1.70 -5.96 -10.56
CA ASP A 7 -0.58 -6.63 -11.19
C ASP A 7 0.62 -6.72 -10.24
N ARG A 8 1.58 -7.58 -10.59
CA ARG A 8 2.81 -7.73 -9.79
C ARG A 8 3.61 -6.42 -9.74
N GLY A 9 3.58 -5.63 -10.82
CA GLY A 9 4.33 -4.36 -10.92
C GLY A 9 3.73 -3.21 -10.11
N GLU A 10 2.42 -3.23 -9.85
CA GLU A 10 1.71 -2.24 -9.03
C GLU A 10 1.94 -2.45 -7.52
N ARG A 11 2.39 -3.65 -7.13
CA ARG A 11 2.57 -4.02 -5.72
C ARG A 11 3.95 -3.64 -5.22
N LEU A 12 4.00 -2.74 -4.23
CA LEU A 12 5.22 -2.41 -3.51
C LEU A 12 5.56 -3.50 -2.48
N LYS A 13 6.65 -4.24 -2.73
CA LYS A 13 7.09 -5.37 -1.87
C LYS A 13 8.42 -5.16 -1.15
N SER A 14 9.28 -4.28 -1.68
CA SER A 14 10.64 -4.13 -1.16
C SER A 14 10.64 -3.49 0.23
N ARG A 15 11.17 -4.21 1.23
CA ARG A 15 11.29 -3.71 2.61
C ARG A 15 12.12 -2.43 2.70
N LYS A 16 13.18 -2.31 1.89
CA LYS A 16 14.02 -1.10 1.84
C LYS A 16 13.19 0.11 1.42
N VAL A 17 12.39 -0.04 0.37
CA VAL A 17 11.55 1.04 -0.17
C VAL A 17 10.41 1.39 0.79
N ILE A 18 9.77 0.39 1.39
CA ILE A 18 8.74 0.62 2.41
C ILE A 18 9.36 1.35 3.62
N GLY A 19 10.55 0.95 4.06
CA GLY A 19 11.28 1.65 5.11
C GLY A 19 11.56 3.12 4.75
N GLN A 20 11.99 3.39 3.52
CA GLN A 20 12.19 4.76 3.03
C GLN A 20 10.88 5.56 2.99
N LEU A 21 9.78 4.95 2.53
CA LEU A 21 8.45 5.55 2.50
C LEU A 21 8.00 6.05 3.88
N PHE A 22 8.28 5.28 4.95
CA PHE A 22 7.93 5.68 6.31
C PHE A 22 8.91 6.66 6.96
N LYS A 23 10.14 6.80 6.43
CA LYS A 23 11.15 7.74 6.92
C LYS A 23 11.01 9.12 6.28
N ASP A 24 10.97 9.14 4.94
CA ASP A 24 11.07 10.37 4.14
C ASP A 24 9.74 10.76 3.50
N GLY A 25 8.74 9.87 3.55
CA GLY A 25 7.45 10.08 2.91
C GLY A 25 6.57 11.06 3.66
N LYS A 26 5.73 11.77 2.89
CA LYS A 26 4.66 12.60 3.43
C LYS A 26 3.47 11.71 3.79
N SER A 27 2.76 12.07 4.85
CA SER A 27 1.56 11.35 5.27
C SER A 27 0.37 12.28 5.37
N PHE A 28 -0.79 11.81 4.92
CA PHE A 28 -2.08 12.45 5.10
C PHE A 28 -3.06 11.42 5.64
N ALA A 29 -3.84 11.80 6.64
CA ALA A 29 -4.83 10.93 7.25
C ALA A 29 -6.21 11.55 7.07
N GLN A 30 -7.11 10.80 6.47
CA GLN A 30 -8.53 11.12 6.39
C GLN A 30 -9.29 9.87 6.76
N TYR A 31 -10.07 9.95 7.83
CA TYR A 31 -10.78 8.79 8.34
C TYR A 31 -11.58 8.09 7.21
N PRO A 32 -11.47 6.76 7.05
CA PRO A 32 -10.80 5.79 7.92
C PRO A 32 -9.35 5.44 7.53
N LEU A 33 -8.76 6.10 6.54
CA LEU A 33 -7.48 5.74 5.93
C LEU A 33 -6.33 6.71 6.29
N ARG A 34 -5.12 6.18 6.26
CA ARG A 34 -3.89 6.99 6.28
C ARG A 34 -3.08 6.62 5.04
N LEU A 35 -2.79 7.63 4.23
CA LEU A 35 -1.98 7.51 3.04
C LEU A 35 -0.57 8.01 3.37
N VAL A 36 0.44 7.23 3.00
CA VAL A 36 1.85 7.60 3.10
C VAL A 36 2.42 7.48 1.69
N TYR A 37 3.03 8.55 1.21
CA TYR A 37 3.54 8.62 -0.15
C TYR A 37 4.91 9.30 -0.21
N LEU A 38 5.70 8.88 -1.18
CA LEU A 38 7.00 9.45 -1.48
C LEU A 38 7.04 9.67 -3.00
N PRO A 39 7.09 10.93 -3.47
CA PRO A 39 7.33 11.21 -4.89
C PRO A 39 8.70 10.66 -5.30
N VAL A 40 8.74 9.84 -6.34
CA VAL A 40 9.98 9.29 -6.89
C VAL A 40 10.18 9.87 -8.29
N PRO A 41 11.33 10.52 -8.58
CA PRO A 41 11.58 11.15 -9.88
C PRO A 41 11.65 10.12 -11.02
N GLU A 42 12.14 8.91 -10.73
CA GLU A 42 12.24 7.83 -11.70
C GLU A 42 11.27 6.70 -11.41
N ARG A 43 10.59 6.23 -12.46
CA ARG A 43 9.66 5.10 -12.36
C ARG A 43 10.44 3.81 -12.16
N ARG A 44 10.18 3.12 -11.05
CA ARG A 44 10.75 1.79 -10.76
C ARG A 44 10.02 0.64 -11.47
N SER A 45 8.91 0.94 -12.14
CA SER A 45 8.09 -0.02 -12.86
C SER A 45 7.42 0.65 -14.06
N THR A 46 6.88 -0.15 -14.98
CA THR A 46 6.04 0.33 -16.08
C THR A 46 4.74 0.98 -15.59
N PHE A 47 4.33 0.66 -14.37
CA PHE A 47 3.15 1.23 -13.72
C PHE A 47 3.45 2.61 -13.11
N PRO A 48 2.48 3.54 -13.14
CA PRO A 48 2.66 4.90 -12.66
C PRO A 48 2.87 4.98 -11.14
N VAL A 49 2.30 4.03 -10.39
CA VAL A 49 2.33 3.99 -8.93
C VAL A 49 2.58 2.56 -8.46
N GLN A 50 3.34 2.44 -7.38
CA GLN A 50 3.47 1.20 -6.62
C GLN A 50 2.96 1.42 -5.21
N PHE A 51 2.09 0.53 -4.72
CA PHE A 51 1.50 0.70 -3.40
C PHE A 51 1.38 -0.63 -2.65
N THR A 52 1.13 -0.52 -1.36
CA THR A 52 0.86 -1.66 -0.49
C THR A 52 -0.10 -1.24 0.61
N VAL A 53 -0.97 -2.16 1.03
CA VAL A 53 -1.97 -1.89 2.06
C VAL A 53 -1.51 -2.54 3.37
N SER A 54 -1.32 -1.70 4.40
CA SER A 54 -1.03 -2.14 5.76
C SER A 54 -2.29 -2.09 6.62
N VAL A 55 -2.63 -3.22 7.25
CA VAL A 55 -3.76 -3.30 8.19
C VAL A 55 -3.23 -3.56 9.60
N PRO A 56 -3.54 -2.71 10.61
CA PRO A 56 -3.04 -2.89 11.97
C PRO A 56 -3.55 -4.18 12.63
N LYS A 57 -2.64 -5.08 13.02
CA LYS A 57 -2.98 -6.32 13.75
C LYS A 57 -3.64 -6.06 15.11
N LYS A 58 -3.21 -5.00 15.82
CA LYS A 58 -3.74 -4.64 17.16
C LYS A 58 -5.21 -4.19 17.11
N LYS A 59 -5.61 -3.47 16.05
CA LYS A 59 -7.01 -3.02 15.87
C LYS A 59 -7.90 -4.10 15.25
N PHE A 60 -7.35 -4.93 14.38
CA PHE A 60 -8.08 -6.00 13.69
C PHE A 60 -7.42 -7.37 13.95
N PRO A 61 -7.74 -8.03 15.07
CA PRO A 61 -7.11 -9.30 15.42
C PRO A 61 -7.49 -10.42 14.44
N SER A 62 -8.75 -10.46 14.00
CA SER A 62 -9.26 -11.45 13.04
C SER A 62 -8.53 -11.34 11.70
N ALA A 63 -7.97 -12.47 11.24
CA ALA A 63 -7.33 -12.57 9.93
C ALA A 63 -8.33 -12.31 8.79
N VAL A 64 -9.58 -12.77 8.94
CA VAL A 64 -10.64 -12.58 7.95
C VAL A 64 -10.94 -11.09 7.76
N HIS A 65 -11.03 -10.32 8.87
CA HIS A 65 -11.23 -8.87 8.80
C HIS A 65 -10.07 -8.15 8.12
N ARG A 66 -8.82 -8.52 8.47
CA ARG A 66 -7.62 -7.95 7.82
C ARG A 66 -7.59 -8.22 6.32
N ASN A 67 -7.98 -9.43 5.90
CA ASN A 67 -8.03 -9.80 4.49
C ASN A 67 -9.14 -9.08 3.74
N ARG A 68 -10.30 -8.88 4.37
CA ARG A 68 -11.40 -8.08 3.79
C ARG A 68 -10.97 -6.63 3.58
N ILE A 69 -10.39 -5.99 4.60
CA ILE A 69 -9.90 -4.60 4.51
C ILE A 69 -8.84 -4.47 3.41
N ARG A 70 -7.88 -5.40 3.33
CA ARG A 70 -6.84 -5.39 2.28
C ARG A 70 -7.41 -5.52 0.85
N ARG A 71 -8.61 -6.11 0.68
CA ARG A 71 -9.25 -6.32 -0.62
C ARG A 71 -10.27 -5.23 -1.00
N GLN A 72 -10.69 -4.41 -0.04
CA GLN A 72 -11.65 -3.31 -0.27
C GLN A 72 -10.96 -1.98 -0.61
N VAL A 73 -9.63 -1.94 -0.45
CA VAL A 73 -8.74 -0.86 -0.90
C VAL A 73 -8.11 -1.30 -2.21
#